data_AF-A0A0S4J1K4-F1
#
_entry.id   AF-A0A0S4J1K4-F1
#
_cell.length_a   1.000
_cell.length_b   1.000
_cell.length_c   1.000
_cell.angle_alpha   90.00
_cell.angle_beta   90.00
_cell.angle_gamma   90.00
#
_symmetry.space_group_name_H-M   'P 1'
#
loop_
_entity.id
_entity.type
_entity.pdbx_description
1 polymer ?
#
loop_
_entity_poly.entity_id
_entity_poly.type
_entity_poly.pdbx_seq_one_letter_code
_entity_poly.pdbx_strand_id
1 'polypeptide(L)'
;MCVGEPGVTTVTFDIAENCNSLPTYQFEDVTKRGDPLLIHGGGQWTLHIADYRRDGSLLFWEYKKDFKSAELSARALSKIGKHPQLINAKAIVRDIHGRVRGIAAEYDTSIVQNIREATCQSQLGYSPIYHLRRLYEYAVVLRHVHSRNCVHDQLDRHSFVEIASTTLLVGFEGALMPGDVLANTSRDVLAFGRLMKDKLQDLDARHNPFGGLKNDLVALRDRCLSEDASYRPSMDLIARSLEPMLTAKLAEKDLSDDLYNSNGLIRTEGSEDLCRVLKKLQWQFQHNLLIAMLPSDVNHPCQKFVRSLLSRDKNFDQSRIDRILMIGSSGETANAFMTLHKHENEGRQSNLNLSVNVDTDEDSQSAVRKLKNSFVDGGGPDPTTLRARIVLGWYGTAAKNVFEVCRDRPRAFHFTDAGYFGSGSYFALEPSYAEQFCGEGHGPHEERAVILFAISISQAKMITLGNHYSNDRVRFDGFSEFYSGDRNTLIGLTRQHDAHFIPVKNYGCVHPVTGVKSNSVNYSYQAAPQKEATAHEIVIGSHHRCIPLAVVVVRGASVSTSTLNPTGGELSRVGNL
;
A
#
# COMPACT_ATOMS: atom_id res chain seq x y z
N MET A 1 33.41 -27.82 -17.25
CA MET A 1 33.38 -27.87 -18.73
C MET A 1 33.77 -29.28 -19.15
N CYS A 2 32.81 -30.11 -19.54
CA CYS A 2 33.08 -31.47 -20.02
C CYS A 2 32.80 -31.50 -21.52
N VAL A 3 33.80 -31.88 -22.31
CA VAL A 3 33.66 -32.02 -23.76
C VAL A 3 33.32 -33.47 -24.05
N GLY A 4 32.09 -33.72 -24.52
CA GLY A 4 31.68 -35.00 -25.08
C GLY A 4 32.20 -35.19 -26.51
N GLU A 5 32.14 -36.42 -26.99
CA GLU A 5 32.68 -36.90 -28.28
C GLU A 5 32.35 -36.03 -29.51
N PRO A 6 33.20 -36.07 -30.56
CA PRO A 6 33.10 -35.17 -31.71
C PRO A 6 31.86 -35.46 -32.56
N GLY A 7 30.91 -34.52 -32.59
CA GLY A 7 29.80 -34.57 -33.54
C GLY A 7 28.59 -33.67 -33.23
N VAL A 8 28.39 -33.26 -31.98
CA VAL A 8 27.31 -32.32 -31.60
C VAL A 8 27.82 -31.38 -30.52
N THR A 9 28.13 -30.13 -30.89
CA THR A 9 28.59 -29.11 -29.95
C THR A 9 27.39 -28.42 -29.31
N THR A 10 26.69 -29.10 -28.40
CA THR A 10 25.78 -28.40 -27.49
C THR A 10 26.61 -27.87 -26.33
N VAL A 11 26.92 -26.57 -26.36
CA VAL A 11 27.50 -25.89 -25.20
C VAL A 11 26.39 -25.65 -24.19
N THR A 12 26.21 -26.59 -23.26
CA THR A 12 25.36 -26.36 -22.09
C THR A 12 26.15 -25.48 -21.12
N PHE A 13 25.79 -24.21 -21.02
CA PHE A 13 26.26 -23.38 -19.93
C PHE A 13 25.57 -23.90 -18.66
N ASP A 14 26.33 -24.61 -17.83
CA ASP A 14 25.90 -24.88 -16.47
C ASP A 14 26.04 -23.59 -15.66
N ILE A 15 25.07 -22.70 -15.80
CA ILE A 15 24.93 -21.50 -14.97
C ILE A 15 24.40 -21.90 -13.57
N ALA A 16 24.21 -23.20 -13.27
CA ALA A 16 23.63 -23.64 -12.00
C ALA A 16 24.57 -23.47 -10.79
N GLU A 17 25.87 -23.30 -10.96
CA GLU A 17 26.81 -23.29 -9.82
C GLU A 17 27.10 -21.91 -9.21
N ASN A 18 26.61 -20.80 -9.80
CA ASN A 18 26.88 -19.44 -9.25
C ASN A 18 25.63 -18.60 -8.94
N CYS A 19 24.44 -19.20 -8.89
CA CYS A 19 23.23 -18.48 -8.47
C CYS A 19 23.15 -18.39 -6.93
N ASN A 20 23.80 -17.38 -6.37
CA ASN A 20 23.48 -16.72 -5.10
C ASN A 20 23.20 -17.67 -3.92
N SER A 21 24.24 -18.24 -3.31
CA SER A 21 24.11 -18.76 -1.95
C SER A 21 23.66 -17.61 -1.05
N LEU A 22 22.44 -17.70 -0.49
CA LEU A 22 22.04 -16.84 0.61
C LEU A 22 23.20 -16.74 1.62
N PRO A 23 23.52 -15.53 2.15
CA PRO A 23 24.50 -15.36 3.20
C PRO A 23 24.28 -16.38 4.32
N THR A 24 25.37 -16.83 4.95
CA THR A 24 25.28 -17.75 6.10
C THR A 24 25.46 -16.98 7.39
N TYR A 25 24.51 -17.13 8.31
CA TYR A 25 24.59 -16.66 9.69
C TYR A 25 24.88 -17.84 10.61
N GLN A 26 25.64 -17.58 11.67
CA GLN A 26 25.81 -18.56 12.74
C GLN A 26 24.59 -18.48 13.67
N PHE A 27 24.14 -19.61 14.18
CA PHE A 27 23.01 -19.65 15.10
C PHE A 27 23.27 -18.84 16.37
N GLU A 28 24.55 -18.74 16.77
CA GLU A 28 25.03 -17.95 17.90
C GLU A 28 24.93 -16.43 17.66
N ASP A 29 24.71 -16.00 16.41
CA ASP A 29 24.42 -14.60 16.08
C ASP A 29 22.97 -14.20 16.46
N VAL A 30 22.09 -15.18 16.73
CA VAL A 30 20.74 -14.94 17.27
C VAL A 30 20.85 -14.57 18.74
N THR A 31 20.80 -13.27 19.05
CA THR A 31 20.98 -12.74 20.40
C THR A 31 19.72 -12.84 21.25
N LYS A 32 18.54 -12.76 20.62
CA LYS A 32 17.25 -12.88 21.28
C LYS A 32 16.28 -13.61 20.38
N ARG A 33 15.58 -14.61 20.92
CA ARG A 33 14.47 -15.30 20.25
C ARG A 33 13.18 -14.96 20.96
N GLY A 34 12.27 -14.27 20.27
CA GLY A 34 10.95 -13.95 20.77
C GLY A 34 9.99 -15.14 20.74
N ASP A 35 8.78 -14.90 21.21
CA ASP A 35 7.71 -15.89 21.19
C ASP A 35 7.40 -16.37 19.76
N PRO A 36 6.98 -17.63 19.58
CA PRO A 36 6.52 -18.14 18.30
C PRO A 36 5.42 -17.26 17.70
N LEU A 37 5.62 -16.80 16.46
CA LEU A 37 4.59 -16.16 15.66
C LEU A 37 3.70 -17.21 14.98
N LEU A 38 4.29 -18.30 14.50
CA LEU A 38 3.60 -19.34 13.77
C LEU A 38 4.23 -20.71 14.07
N ILE A 39 3.39 -21.73 14.24
CA ILE A 39 3.81 -23.12 14.43
C ILE A 39 3.09 -23.94 13.36
N HIS A 40 3.84 -24.58 12.46
CA HIS A 40 3.28 -25.37 11.37
C HIS A 40 3.01 -26.83 11.78
N GLY A 41 2.05 -27.48 11.10
CA GLY A 41 1.42 -28.76 11.42
C GLY A 41 2.34 -29.83 11.99
N GLY A 42 2.27 -30.04 13.30
CA GLY A 42 3.06 -31.05 14.02
C GLY A 42 4.39 -30.56 14.62
N GLY A 43 4.70 -29.26 14.51
CA GLY A 43 5.88 -28.65 15.12
C GLY A 43 7.20 -28.90 14.39
N GLN A 44 7.13 -29.23 13.09
CA GLN A 44 8.31 -29.44 12.24
C GLN A 44 9.19 -28.19 12.19
N TRP A 45 8.56 -27.02 12.10
CA TRP A 45 9.22 -25.73 12.16
C TRP A 45 8.41 -24.68 12.93
N THR A 46 9.09 -23.61 13.35
CA THR A 46 8.49 -22.49 14.08
C THR A 46 9.05 -21.17 13.55
N LEU A 47 8.17 -20.19 13.34
CA LEU A 47 8.57 -18.83 12.95
C LEU A 47 8.66 -17.94 14.18
N HIS A 48 9.79 -17.26 14.37
CA HIS A 48 10.05 -16.35 15.49
C HIS A 48 10.38 -14.95 14.99
N ILE A 49 10.14 -13.93 15.82
CA ILE A 49 10.91 -12.68 15.73
C ILE A 49 12.22 -12.93 16.46
N ALA A 50 13.35 -12.64 15.83
CA ALA A 50 14.66 -12.84 16.41
C ALA A 50 15.56 -11.64 16.15
N ASP A 51 16.34 -11.25 17.17
CA ASP A 51 17.36 -10.22 17.03
C ASP A 51 18.69 -10.88 16.65
N TYR A 52 19.33 -10.34 15.62
CA TYR A 52 20.62 -10.77 15.13
C TYR A 52 21.67 -9.69 15.42
N ARG A 53 22.87 -10.11 15.82
CA ARG A 53 23.96 -9.19 16.23
C ARG A 53 24.31 -8.13 15.17
N ARG A 54 24.17 -8.45 13.88
CA ARG A 54 24.59 -7.58 12.76
C ARG A 54 23.44 -6.87 12.04
N ASP A 55 22.25 -7.43 12.09
CA ASP A 55 21.14 -7.04 11.21
C ASP A 55 19.88 -6.58 11.94
N GLY A 56 19.93 -6.50 13.28
CA GLY A 56 18.77 -6.15 14.09
C GLY A 56 17.69 -7.24 14.07
N SER A 57 16.42 -6.85 14.12
CA SER A 57 15.31 -7.79 14.14
C SER A 57 15.04 -8.39 12.76
N LEU A 58 15.03 -9.72 12.68
CA LEU A 58 14.67 -10.52 11.51
C LEU A 58 13.59 -11.54 11.88
N LEU A 59 12.96 -12.14 10.88
CA LEU A 59 12.17 -13.35 11.07
C LEU A 59 13.10 -14.55 11.08
N PHE A 60 12.93 -15.48 12.03
CA PHE A 60 13.70 -16.71 12.10
C PHE A 60 12.78 -17.92 11.99
N TRP A 61 12.89 -18.61 10.87
CA TRP A 61 12.21 -19.86 10.58
C TRP A 61 13.08 -21.02 11.06
N GLU A 62 12.82 -21.52 12.27
CA GLU A 62 13.62 -22.55 12.94
C GLU A 62 13.06 -23.96 12.69
N TYR A 63 13.93 -24.89 12.28
CA TYR A 63 13.67 -26.32 12.21
C TYR A 63 14.38 -27.01 13.39
N LYS A 64 13.61 -27.49 14.37
CA LYS A 64 14.17 -27.97 15.64
C LYS A 64 14.93 -29.29 15.54
N LYS A 65 14.50 -30.18 14.64
CA LYS A 65 15.01 -31.55 14.56
C LYS A 65 15.27 -32.05 13.13
N ASP A 66 14.76 -31.35 12.12
CA ASP A 66 14.84 -31.77 10.73
C ASP A 66 15.69 -30.80 9.89
N PHE A 67 17.01 -30.94 10.06
CA PHE A 67 17.99 -30.09 9.36
C PHE A 67 18.01 -30.33 7.85
N LYS A 68 17.60 -31.52 7.38
CA LYS A 68 17.54 -31.83 5.95
C LYS A 68 16.41 -31.05 5.29
N SER A 69 15.24 -31.04 5.91
CA SER A 69 14.11 -30.21 5.47
C SER A 69 14.45 -28.73 5.51
N ALA A 70 15.17 -28.26 6.54
CA ALA A 70 15.65 -26.88 6.62
C ALA A 70 16.54 -26.51 5.43
N GLU A 71 17.46 -27.40 5.06
CA GLU A 71 18.37 -27.20 3.92
C GLU A 71 17.61 -27.19 2.58
N LEU A 72 16.63 -28.08 2.39
CA LEU A 72 15.78 -28.09 1.20
C LEU A 72 14.96 -26.80 1.08
N SER A 73 14.30 -26.38 2.15
CA SER A 73 13.55 -25.11 2.19
C SER A 73 14.45 -23.91 1.88
N ALA A 74 15.65 -23.86 2.46
CA ALA A 74 16.61 -22.78 2.23
C ALA A 74 17.04 -22.71 0.75
N ARG A 75 17.34 -23.87 0.14
CA ARG A 75 17.68 -23.98 -1.28
C ARG A 75 16.52 -23.56 -2.17
N ALA A 76 15.30 -24.01 -1.85
CA ALA A 76 14.09 -23.66 -2.58
C ALA A 76 13.85 -22.14 -2.57
N LEU A 77 13.83 -21.52 -1.39
CA LEU A 77 13.59 -20.08 -1.24
C LEU A 77 14.69 -19.24 -1.90
N SER A 78 15.96 -19.67 -1.80
CA SER A 78 17.08 -19.02 -2.49
C SER A 78 16.89 -19.01 -4.01
N LYS A 79 16.35 -20.11 -4.57
CA LYS A 79 16.13 -20.24 -6.02
C LYS A 79 14.90 -19.49 -6.50
N ILE A 80 13.81 -19.55 -5.75
CA ILE A 80 12.55 -18.87 -6.05
C ILE A 80 12.78 -17.35 -6.07
N GLY A 81 13.48 -16.83 -5.06
CA GLY A 81 13.75 -15.40 -4.89
C GLY A 81 12.61 -14.69 -4.16
N LYS A 82 12.56 -13.36 -4.31
CA LYS A 82 11.62 -12.53 -3.55
C LYS A 82 10.24 -12.48 -4.21
N HIS A 83 9.20 -12.55 -3.38
CA HIS A 83 7.82 -12.34 -3.78
C HIS A 83 7.00 -11.81 -2.58
N PRO A 84 6.02 -10.90 -2.78
CA PRO A 84 5.22 -10.35 -1.67
C PRO A 84 4.41 -11.39 -0.88
N GLN A 85 4.17 -12.56 -1.47
CA GLN A 85 3.44 -13.68 -0.86
C GLN A 85 4.37 -14.80 -0.34
N LEU A 86 5.66 -14.51 -0.17
CA LEU A 86 6.64 -15.41 0.41
C LEU A 86 7.29 -14.74 1.62
N ILE A 87 7.75 -15.58 2.55
CA ILE A 87 8.67 -15.14 3.60
C ILE A 87 10.05 -15.02 2.94
N ASN A 88 10.42 -13.82 2.53
CA ASN A 88 11.64 -13.57 1.73
C ASN A 88 12.90 -13.92 2.54
N ALA A 89 13.56 -15.00 2.14
CA ALA A 89 14.79 -15.46 2.77
C ALA A 89 15.92 -14.44 2.56
N LYS A 90 16.61 -14.09 3.65
CA LYS A 90 17.76 -13.18 3.68
C LYS A 90 19.07 -13.94 3.91
N ALA A 91 19.06 -14.96 4.76
CA ALA A 91 20.25 -15.76 5.08
C ALA A 91 19.88 -17.18 5.54
N ILE A 92 20.82 -18.11 5.41
CA ILE A 92 20.74 -19.47 5.98
C ILE A 92 21.37 -19.43 7.37
N VAL A 93 20.71 -19.99 8.37
CA VAL A 93 21.24 -20.06 9.74
C VAL A 93 21.80 -21.45 9.99
N ARG A 94 23.10 -21.53 10.25
CA ARG A 94 23.80 -22.79 10.56
C ARG A 94 24.22 -22.85 12.03
N ASP A 95 24.20 -24.03 12.63
CA ASP A 95 24.76 -24.25 13.96
C ASP A 95 26.29 -24.41 13.94
N ILE A 96 26.92 -24.52 15.12
CA ILE A 96 28.37 -24.76 15.26
C ILE A 96 28.89 -26.02 14.53
N HIS A 97 28.02 -26.96 14.15
CA HIS A 97 28.39 -28.17 13.42
C HIS A 97 28.17 -28.00 11.91
N GLY A 98 27.82 -26.80 11.44
CA GLY A 98 27.55 -26.49 10.05
C GLY A 98 26.18 -26.97 9.57
N ARG A 99 25.29 -27.46 10.43
CA ARG A 99 23.96 -27.95 10.04
C ARG A 99 23.00 -26.79 9.86
N VAL A 100 22.18 -26.82 8.81
CA VAL A 100 21.16 -25.79 8.59
C VAL A 100 20.07 -25.92 9.64
N ARG A 101 20.02 -24.96 10.57
CA ARG A 101 19.02 -24.92 11.65
C ARG A 101 17.76 -24.15 11.26
N GLY A 102 17.87 -23.29 10.26
CA GLY A 102 16.74 -22.50 9.80
C GLY A 102 17.11 -21.45 8.77
N ILE A 103 16.17 -20.55 8.54
CA ILE A 103 16.28 -19.46 7.58
C ILE A 103 16.02 -18.14 8.31
N ALA A 104 16.91 -17.17 8.14
CA ALA A 104 16.66 -15.79 8.52
C ALA A 104 15.98 -15.09 7.34
N ALA A 105 14.87 -14.42 7.58
CA ALA A 105 14.06 -13.75 6.58
C ALA A 105 13.84 -12.27 6.93
N GLU A 106 13.50 -11.48 5.92
CA GLU A 106 13.24 -10.05 6.06
C GLU A 106 12.14 -9.79 7.11
N TYR A 107 12.39 -8.81 7.98
CA TYR A 107 11.40 -8.36 8.95
C TYR A 107 10.47 -7.35 8.29
N ASP A 108 9.18 -7.68 8.27
CA ASP A 108 8.12 -6.79 7.85
C ASP A 108 7.12 -6.65 9.00
N THR A 109 7.06 -5.44 9.57
CA THR A 109 6.18 -5.11 10.69
C THR A 109 4.71 -5.38 10.37
N SER A 110 4.29 -5.15 9.12
CA SER A 110 2.90 -5.38 8.69
C SER A 110 2.59 -6.88 8.65
N ILE A 111 3.49 -7.70 8.11
CA ILE A 111 3.33 -9.16 8.09
C ILE A 111 3.28 -9.70 9.52
N VAL A 112 4.20 -9.28 10.39
CA VAL A 112 4.25 -9.72 11.79
C VAL A 112 2.95 -9.38 12.53
N GLN A 113 2.46 -8.16 12.38
CA GLN A 113 1.23 -7.72 13.02
C GLN A 113 0.03 -8.52 12.50
N ASN A 114 -0.05 -8.71 11.18
CA ASN A 114 -1.14 -9.45 10.56
C ASN A 114 -1.13 -10.95 10.92
N ILE A 115 0.04 -11.58 11.08
CA ILE A 115 0.14 -12.97 11.57
C ILE A 115 -0.40 -13.08 13.00
N ARG A 116 -0.04 -12.13 13.88
CA ARG A 116 -0.54 -12.09 15.26
C ARG A 116 -2.06 -11.94 15.29
N GLU A 117 -2.60 -11.03 14.48
CA GLU A 117 -4.05 -10.80 14.39
C GLU A 117 -4.80 -11.99 13.80
N ALA A 118 -4.26 -12.63 12.76
CA ALA A 118 -4.86 -13.81 12.14
C ALA A 118 -4.95 -14.99 13.11
N THR A 119 -3.96 -15.15 14.00
CA THR A 119 -3.97 -16.19 15.04
C THR A 119 -5.10 -15.98 16.06
N CYS A 120 -5.57 -14.74 16.23
CA CYS A 120 -6.65 -14.40 17.14
C CYS A 120 -8.05 -14.44 16.49
N GLN A 121 -8.15 -14.37 15.16
CA GLN A 121 -9.43 -14.32 14.44
C GLN A 121 -9.86 -15.72 14.00
N SER A 122 -10.59 -16.42 14.87
CA SER A 122 -11.31 -17.63 14.50
C SER A 122 -12.74 -17.29 14.03
N GLN A 123 -13.13 -17.85 12.88
CA GLN A 123 -14.53 -18.11 12.50
C GLN A 123 -15.48 -16.93 12.23
N LEU A 124 -15.00 -15.80 11.70
CA LEU A 124 -15.94 -14.90 11.00
C LEU A 124 -16.32 -15.52 9.66
N GLY A 125 -17.62 -15.52 9.35
CA GLY A 125 -18.13 -16.08 8.09
C GLY A 125 -17.55 -15.34 6.89
N TYR A 126 -16.53 -15.93 6.27
CA TYR A 126 -15.86 -15.33 5.13
C TYR A 126 -16.81 -15.17 3.93
N SER A 127 -16.67 -14.04 3.25
CA SER A 127 -17.48 -13.73 2.08
C SER A 127 -17.03 -14.55 0.86
N PRO A 128 -17.89 -14.80 -0.13
CA PRO A 128 -17.48 -15.51 -1.36
C PRO A 128 -16.31 -14.84 -2.09
N ILE A 129 -16.26 -13.50 -2.05
CA ILE A 129 -15.17 -12.69 -2.60
C ILE A 129 -13.86 -12.98 -1.88
N TYR A 130 -13.89 -13.14 -0.56
CA TYR A 130 -12.71 -13.48 0.23
C TYR A 130 -12.10 -14.79 -0.26
N HIS A 131 -12.90 -15.86 -0.39
CA HIS A 131 -12.41 -17.15 -0.88
C HIS A 131 -11.88 -17.08 -2.32
N LEU A 132 -12.55 -16.34 -3.20
CA LEU A 132 -12.10 -16.17 -4.57
C LEU A 132 -10.77 -15.39 -4.64
N ARG A 133 -10.62 -14.35 -3.81
CA ARG A 133 -9.35 -13.61 -3.66
C ARG A 133 -8.24 -14.55 -3.18
N ARG A 134 -8.49 -15.39 -2.18
CA ARG A 134 -7.51 -16.38 -1.70
C ARG A 134 -7.10 -17.36 -2.79
N LEU A 135 -8.06 -17.93 -3.53
CA LEU A 135 -7.74 -18.83 -4.64
C LEU A 135 -6.87 -18.15 -5.70
N TYR A 136 -7.16 -16.89 -6.04
CA TYR A 136 -6.35 -16.12 -6.96
C TYR A 136 -4.93 -15.88 -6.40
N GLU A 137 -4.81 -15.43 -5.16
CA GLU A 137 -3.54 -15.22 -4.46
C GLU A 137 -2.69 -16.50 -4.42
N TYR A 138 -3.31 -17.66 -4.16
CA TYR A 138 -2.63 -18.96 -4.16
C TYR A 138 -2.09 -19.28 -5.55
N ALA A 139 -2.89 -19.01 -6.59
CA ALA A 139 -2.48 -19.25 -7.96
C ALA A 139 -1.33 -18.34 -8.40
N VAL A 140 -1.33 -17.08 -7.99
CA VAL A 140 -0.28 -16.10 -8.31
C VAL A 140 1.06 -16.51 -7.72
N VAL A 141 1.11 -16.87 -6.44
CA VAL A 141 2.37 -17.27 -5.80
C VAL A 141 2.89 -18.60 -6.35
N LEU A 142 2.03 -19.57 -6.62
CA LEU A 142 2.43 -20.84 -7.24
C LEU A 142 2.90 -20.66 -8.68
N ARG A 143 2.28 -19.77 -9.46
CA ARG A 143 2.78 -19.37 -10.78
C ARG A 143 4.20 -18.82 -10.67
N HIS A 144 4.48 -17.99 -9.67
CA HIS A 144 5.82 -17.46 -9.45
C HIS A 144 6.82 -18.59 -9.15
N VAL A 145 6.49 -19.52 -8.24
CA VAL A 145 7.31 -20.71 -7.93
C VAL A 145 7.59 -21.53 -9.20
N HIS A 146 6.56 -21.83 -10.00
CA HIS A 146 6.68 -22.60 -11.24
C HIS A 146 7.50 -21.88 -12.31
N SER A 147 7.43 -20.54 -12.39
CA SER A 147 8.24 -19.74 -13.32
C SER A 147 9.74 -19.83 -13.06
N ARG A 148 10.13 -20.30 -11.87
CA ARG A 148 11.51 -20.57 -11.47
C ARG A 148 11.90 -22.05 -11.60
N ASN A 149 11.06 -22.84 -12.26
CA ASN A 149 11.19 -24.29 -12.42
C ASN A 149 11.26 -25.03 -11.06
N CYS A 150 10.60 -24.49 -10.03
CA CYS A 150 10.44 -25.13 -8.73
C CYS A 150 9.03 -25.73 -8.60
N VAL A 151 8.88 -26.80 -7.83
CA VAL A 151 7.60 -27.43 -7.47
C VAL A 151 7.51 -27.48 -5.95
N HIS A 152 6.37 -27.11 -5.38
CA HIS A 152 6.17 -27.13 -3.92
C HIS A 152 6.04 -28.56 -3.38
N ASP A 153 5.39 -29.44 -4.13
CA ASP A 153 5.23 -30.90 -3.96
C ASP A 153 4.37 -31.36 -2.76
N GLN A 154 4.39 -30.61 -1.67
CA GLN A 154 3.63 -30.88 -0.44
C GLN A 154 2.57 -29.81 -0.17
N LEU A 155 1.94 -29.33 -1.24
CA LEU A 155 0.94 -28.28 -1.13
C LEU A 155 -0.33 -28.80 -0.43
N ASP A 156 -0.69 -28.17 0.69
CA ASP A 156 -1.93 -28.42 1.41
C ASP A 156 -2.51 -27.12 1.98
N ARG A 157 -3.55 -27.23 2.83
CA ARG A 157 -4.22 -26.06 3.41
C ARG A 157 -3.35 -25.30 4.40
N HIS A 158 -2.38 -25.98 5.01
CA HIS A 158 -1.45 -25.42 6.00
C HIS A 158 -0.23 -24.79 5.33
N SER A 159 0.01 -25.06 4.04
CA SER A 159 0.99 -24.36 3.23
C SER A 159 0.63 -22.88 2.98
N PHE A 160 -0.63 -22.49 3.19
CA PHE A 160 -1.09 -21.12 3.01
C PHE A 160 -1.45 -20.47 4.35
N VAL A 161 -0.67 -19.47 4.75
CA VAL A 161 -0.97 -18.64 5.91
C VAL A 161 -1.77 -17.43 5.44
N GLU A 162 -3.09 -17.50 5.60
CA GLU A 162 -3.99 -16.40 5.28
C GLU A 162 -3.89 -15.32 6.37
N ILE A 163 -3.47 -14.11 5.99
CA ILE A 163 -3.40 -12.94 6.86
C ILE A 163 -4.27 -11.81 6.29
N ALA A 164 -4.64 -10.80 7.09
CA ALA A 164 -5.65 -9.80 6.71
C ALA A 164 -5.40 -9.14 5.33
N SER A 165 -4.14 -8.85 4.97
CA SER A 165 -3.79 -8.16 3.73
C SER A 165 -3.43 -9.07 2.55
N THR A 166 -3.02 -10.32 2.80
CA THR A 166 -2.48 -11.22 1.76
C THR A 166 -2.40 -12.68 2.23
N THR A 167 -1.89 -13.56 1.41
CA THR A 167 -1.60 -14.96 1.76
C THR A 167 -0.11 -15.20 1.61
N LEU A 168 0.51 -15.83 2.60
CA LEU A 168 1.89 -16.29 2.55
C LEU A 168 1.95 -17.79 2.23
N LEU A 169 2.76 -18.18 1.24
CA LEU A 169 3.09 -19.58 0.96
C LEU A 169 4.29 -20.01 1.81
N VAL A 170 4.15 -21.11 2.54
CA VAL A 170 5.12 -21.72 3.45
C VAL A 170 5.15 -23.24 3.28
N GLY A 171 6.14 -23.92 3.87
CA GLY A 171 6.24 -25.39 3.84
C GLY A 171 7.06 -25.96 2.68
N PHE A 172 8.26 -25.39 2.43
CA PHE A 172 9.13 -25.79 1.30
C PHE A 172 10.01 -27.02 1.58
N GLU A 173 9.79 -27.74 2.69
CA GLU A 173 10.55 -28.92 3.09
C GLU A 173 10.51 -30.07 2.06
N GLY A 174 9.46 -30.14 1.24
CA GLY A 174 9.31 -31.10 0.15
C GLY A 174 9.59 -30.55 -1.25
N ALA A 175 10.02 -29.30 -1.38
CA ALA A 175 10.11 -28.64 -2.67
C ALA A 175 11.14 -29.29 -3.60
N LEU A 176 10.76 -29.47 -4.87
CA LEU A 176 11.60 -30.05 -5.92
C LEU A 176 12.18 -28.94 -6.79
N MET A 177 13.49 -29.04 -7.05
CA MET A 177 14.30 -28.06 -7.74
C MET A 177 14.47 -28.41 -9.23
N PRO A 178 14.91 -27.45 -10.06
CA PRO A 178 15.19 -27.73 -11.47
C PRO A 178 16.20 -28.87 -11.61
N GLY A 179 15.85 -29.90 -12.38
CA GLY A 179 16.67 -31.09 -12.58
C GLY A 179 16.28 -32.31 -11.73
N ASP A 180 15.41 -32.15 -10.73
CA ASP A 180 14.88 -33.30 -10.00
C ASP A 180 13.97 -34.12 -10.91
N VAL A 181 14.21 -35.43 -11.00
CA VAL A 181 13.48 -36.36 -11.90
C VAL A 181 11.97 -36.38 -11.61
N LEU A 182 11.60 -36.08 -10.37
CA LEU A 182 10.21 -36.07 -9.92
C LEU A 182 9.54 -34.69 -10.03
N ALA A 183 10.27 -33.65 -10.44
CA ALA A 183 9.74 -32.29 -10.54
C ALA A 183 8.66 -32.21 -11.62
N ASN A 184 7.40 -32.20 -11.19
CA ASN A 184 6.26 -32.04 -12.07
C ASN A 184 5.28 -31.03 -11.47
N THR A 185 5.19 -29.86 -12.10
CA THR A 185 4.31 -28.75 -11.69
C THR A 185 2.83 -29.15 -11.63
N SER A 186 2.41 -30.17 -12.40
CA SER A 186 1.04 -30.69 -12.36
C SER A 186 0.66 -31.33 -11.02
N ARG A 187 1.62 -31.65 -10.14
CA ARG A 187 1.37 -32.12 -8.77
C ARG A 187 0.82 -31.01 -7.90
N ASP A 188 1.43 -29.81 -7.97
CA ASP A 188 0.93 -28.61 -7.28
C ASP A 188 -0.45 -28.20 -7.83
N VAL A 189 -0.67 -28.33 -9.14
CA VAL A 189 -1.99 -28.05 -9.75
C VAL A 189 -3.07 -28.98 -9.21
N LEU A 190 -2.78 -30.28 -9.07
CA LEU A 190 -3.70 -31.24 -8.48
C LEU A 190 -4.03 -30.89 -7.03
N ALA A 191 -3.00 -30.56 -6.24
CA ALA A 191 -3.16 -30.14 -4.85
C ALA A 191 -3.98 -28.84 -4.74
N PHE A 192 -3.71 -27.86 -5.62
CA PHE A 192 -4.51 -26.64 -5.74
C PHE A 192 -5.98 -26.95 -6.07
N GLY A 193 -6.25 -27.90 -6.98
CA GLY A 193 -7.60 -28.35 -7.30
C GLY A 193 -8.35 -28.91 -6.08
N ARG A 194 -7.65 -29.61 -5.17
CA ARG A 194 -8.21 -30.09 -3.90
C ARG A 194 -8.53 -28.93 -2.96
N LEU A 195 -7.63 -27.96 -2.81
CA LEU A 195 -7.86 -26.75 -2.00
C LEU A 195 -9.05 -25.93 -2.53
N MET A 196 -9.17 -25.84 -3.85
CA MET A 196 -10.29 -25.19 -4.51
C MET A 196 -11.60 -25.92 -4.23
N LYS A 197 -11.60 -27.26 -4.26
CA LYS A 197 -12.75 -28.07 -3.87
C LYS A 197 -13.19 -27.78 -2.44
N ASP A 198 -12.26 -27.79 -1.50
CA ASP A 198 -12.55 -27.57 -0.08
C ASP A 198 -13.16 -26.17 0.16
N LYS A 199 -12.54 -25.11 -0.39
CA LYS A 199 -13.05 -23.73 -0.27
C LYS A 199 -14.42 -23.54 -0.94
N LEU A 200 -14.70 -24.24 -2.04
CA LEU A 200 -16.01 -24.16 -2.70
C LEU A 200 -17.09 -24.92 -1.93
N GLN A 201 -16.75 -26.04 -1.27
CA GLN A 201 -17.68 -26.78 -0.42
C GLN A 201 -18.13 -25.97 0.80
N ASP A 202 -17.20 -25.24 1.44
CA ASP A 202 -17.51 -24.32 2.55
C ASP A 202 -18.56 -23.25 2.17
N LEU A 203 -18.62 -22.91 0.88
CA LEU A 203 -19.48 -21.87 0.34
C LEU A 203 -20.81 -22.40 -0.20
N ASP A 204 -20.83 -23.59 -0.80
CA ASP A 204 -22.06 -24.20 -1.31
C ASP A 204 -23.10 -24.47 -0.21
N ALA A 205 -22.67 -24.60 1.04
CA ALA A 205 -23.55 -24.65 2.21
C ALA A 205 -24.40 -23.38 2.41
N ARG A 206 -24.11 -22.26 1.72
CA ARG A 206 -24.68 -20.91 2.00
C ARG A 206 -25.57 -20.32 0.90
N HIS A 207 -26.18 -21.15 0.03
CA HIS A 207 -27.06 -20.76 -1.09
C HIS A 207 -26.38 -19.92 -2.20
N ASN A 208 -25.90 -20.62 -3.24
CA ASN A 208 -25.34 -20.10 -4.50
C ASN A 208 -24.55 -18.76 -4.44
N PRO A 209 -23.48 -18.69 -3.63
CA PRO A 209 -22.76 -17.44 -3.37
C PRO A 209 -22.06 -16.81 -4.58
N PHE A 210 -21.79 -17.59 -5.63
CA PHE A 210 -21.04 -17.15 -6.80
C PHE A 210 -21.92 -16.76 -7.99
N GLY A 211 -23.24 -16.97 -7.91
CA GLY A 211 -24.18 -16.70 -8.99
C GLY A 211 -23.73 -17.37 -10.29
N GLY A 212 -23.57 -16.57 -11.36
CA GLY A 212 -23.15 -17.07 -12.68
C GLY A 212 -21.75 -17.66 -12.75
N LEU A 213 -20.84 -17.32 -11.82
CA LEU A 213 -19.44 -17.79 -11.85
C LEU A 213 -19.25 -19.21 -11.31
N LYS A 214 -20.29 -19.80 -10.69
CA LYS A 214 -20.19 -21.13 -10.09
C LYS A 214 -19.74 -22.18 -11.10
N ASN A 215 -20.29 -22.14 -12.32
CA ASN A 215 -19.97 -23.12 -13.36
C ASN A 215 -18.52 -22.99 -13.83
N ASP A 216 -18.01 -21.77 -13.98
CA ASP A 216 -16.63 -21.54 -14.42
C ASP A 216 -15.62 -21.98 -13.36
N LEU A 217 -15.91 -21.73 -12.08
CA LEU A 217 -15.09 -22.21 -10.96
C LEU A 217 -15.10 -23.74 -10.88
N VAL A 218 -16.26 -24.38 -11.02
CA VAL A 218 -16.37 -25.84 -11.05
C VAL A 218 -15.59 -26.42 -12.22
N ALA A 219 -15.73 -25.87 -13.42
CA ALA A 219 -15.00 -26.32 -14.61
C ALA A 219 -13.47 -26.14 -14.46
N LEU A 220 -13.02 -25.03 -13.87
CA LEU A 220 -11.60 -24.82 -13.58
C LEU A 220 -11.08 -25.83 -12.55
N ARG A 221 -11.81 -26.04 -11.45
CA ARG A 221 -11.49 -27.03 -10.42
C ARG A 221 -11.36 -28.43 -11.03
N ASP A 222 -12.33 -28.85 -11.84
CA ASP A 222 -12.36 -30.19 -12.41
C ASP A 222 -11.19 -30.43 -13.38
N ARG A 223 -10.78 -29.41 -14.13
CA ARG A 223 -9.55 -29.46 -14.94
C ARG A 223 -8.29 -29.61 -14.08
N CYS A 224 -8.20 -28.90 -12.95
CA CYS A 224 -7.08 -29.08 -12.00
C CYS A 224 -7.06 -30.48 -11.39
N LEU A 225 -8.24 -31.09 -11.19
CA LEU A 225 -8.42 -32.43 -10.62
C LEU A 225 -8.33 -33.56 -11.65
N SER A 226 -8.00 -33.28 -12.91
CA SER A 226 -7.85 -34.31 -13.96
C SER A 226 -6.91 -35.44 -13.51
N GLU A 227 -7.31 -36.69 -13.72
CA GLU A 227 -6.47 -37.86 -13.42
C GLU A 227 -5.19 -37.85 -14.27
N ASP A 228 -5.34 -37.53 -15.55
CA ASP A 228 -4.20 -37.34 -16.45
C ASP A 228 -3.61 -35.94 -16.27
N ALA A 229 -2.34 -35.92 -15.90
CA ALA A 229 -1.55 -34.73 -15.61
C ALA A 229 -1.40 -33.79 -16.82
N SER A 230 -1.46 -34.32 -18.04
CA SER A 230 -1.31 -33.53 -19.27
C SER A 230 -2.50 -32.61 -19.56
N TYR A 231 -3.69 -32.95 -19.03
CA TYR A 231 -4.89 -32.11 -19.13
C TYR A 231 -5.00 -31.07 -18.01
N ARG A 232 -4.13 -31.13 -16.99
CA ARG A 232 -4.13 -30.15 -15.91
C ARG A 232 -3.60 -28.81 -16.43
N PRO A 233 -4.28 -27.69 -16.18
CA PRO A 233 -3.84 -26.38 -16.65
C PRO A 233 -2.57 -25.94 -15.91
N SER A 234 -1.77 -25.06 -16.52
CA SER A 234 -0.68 -24.41 -15.79
C SER A 234 -1.20 -23.42 -14.75
N MET A 235 -0.40 -23.10 -13.73
CA MET A 235 -0.77 -22.07 -12.75
C MET A 235 -0.95 -20.68 -13.39
N ASP A 236 -0.29 -20.39 -14.51
CA ASP A 236 -0.54 -19.17 -15.28
C ASP A 236 -1.95 -19.15 -15.87
N LEU A 237 -2.40 -20.25 -16.48
CA LEU A 237 -3.76 -20.35 -17.02
C LEU A 237 -4.81 -20.29 -15.89
N ILE A 238 -4.53 -20.91 -14.74
CA ILE A 238 -5.40 -20.83 -13.56
C ILE A 238 -5.53 -19.39 -13.07
N ALA A 239 -4.41 -18.68 -12.87
CA ALA A 239 -4.41 -17.30 -12.41
C ALA A 239 -5.17 -16.39 -13.40
N ARG A 240 -4.92 -16.52 -14.71
CA ARG A 240 -5.63 -15.79 -15.77
C ARG A 240 -7.13 -16.12 -15.85
N SER A 241 -7.53 -17.32 -15.42
CA SER A 241 -8.94 -17.70 -15.36
C SER A 241 -9.62 -17.11 -14.13
N LEU A 242 -8.95 -17.10 -12.98
CA LEU A 242 -9.50 -16.57 -11.72
C LEU A 242 -9.56 -15.04 -11.69
N GLU A 243 -8.62 -14.34 -12.32
CA GLU A 243 -8.55 -12.87 -12.36
C GLU A 243 -9.85 -12.21 -12.87
N PRO A 244 -10.41 -12.56 -14.05
CA PRO A 244 -11.66 -11.95 -14.52
C PRO A 244 -12.86 -12.33 -13.64
N MET A 245 -12.89 -13.54 -13.08
CA MET A 245 -13.93 -13.97 -12.14
C MET A 245 -13.91 -13.11 -10.86
N LEU A 246 -12.73 -12.91 -10.29
CA LEU A 246 -12.52 -12.07 -9.12
C LEU A 246 -12.86 -10.61 -9.42
N THR A 247 -12.38 -10.10 -10.55
CA THR A 247 -12.66 -8.73 -11.01
C THR A 247 -14.15 -8.49 -11.16
N ALA A 248 -14.88 -9.40 -11.80
CA ALA A 248 -16.33 -9.31 -11.96
C ALA A 248 -17.06 -9.27 -10.61
N LYS A 249 -16.65 -10.12 -9.66
CA LYS A 249 -17.27 -10.17 -8.31
C LYS A 249 -16.98 -8.95 -7.47
N LEU A 250 -15.74 -8.46 -7.51
CA LEU A 250 -15.38 -7.22 -6.83
C LEU A 250 -16.16 -6.05 -7.46
N ALA A 251 -16.23 -5.95 -8.80
CA ALA A 251 -16.97 -4.88 -9.46
C ALA A 251 -18.48 -4.91 -9.17
N GLU A 252 -19.08 -6.08 -8.95
CA GLU A 252 -20.49 -6.25 -8.60
C GLU A 252 -20.83 -5.71 -7.18
N LYS A 253 -19.94 -5.92 -6.21
CA LYS A 253 -20.21 -5.64 -4.78
C LYS A 253 -19.49 -4.39 -4.24
N ASP A 254 -18.32 -4.07 -4.77
CA ASP A 254 -17.36 -3.19 -4.09
C ASP A 254 -17.40 -1.74 -4.58
N LEU A 255 -18.10 -1.48 -5.69
CA LEU A 255 -18.45 -0.11 -6.09
C LEU A 255 -19.63 0.36 -5.24
N SER A 256 -19.35 0.62 -3.96
CA SER A 256 -20.33 0.95 -2.94
C SER A 256 -21.27 2.06 -3.42
N ASP A 257 -22.53 1.68 -3.65
CA ASP A 257 -23.61 2.63 -3.89
C ASP A 257 -23.68 3.63 -2.72
N ASP A 258 -23.35 3.22 -1.50
CA ASP A 258 -23.35 4.09 -0.33
C ASP A 258 -22.28 5.20 -0.39
N LEU A 259 -21.21 5.02 -1.17
CA LEU A 259 -20.19 6.05 -1.37
C LEU A 259 -20.59 7.04 -2.48
N TYR A 260 -21.09 6.55 -3.61
CA TYR A 260 -21.25 7.33 -4.86
C TYR A 260 -22.68 7.55 -5.36
N ASN A 261 -23.70 6.93 -4.77
CA ASN A 261 -25.10 7.11 -5.21
C ASN A 261 -25.59 8.52 -4.86
N SER A 262 -26.76 8.92 -5.38
CA SER A 262 -27.38 10.23 -5.12
C SER A 262 -27.60 10.52 -3.63
N ASN A 263 -27.75 9.47 -2.81
CA ASN A 263 -27.82 9.55 -1.35
C ASN A 263 -26.50 9.25 -0.64
N GLY A 264 -25.43 8.89 -1.37
CA GLY A 264 -24.14 8.52 -0.82
C GLY A 264 -23.35 9.69 -0.24
N LEU A 265 -22.16 9.40 0.28
CA LEU A 265 -21.30 10.39 0.95
C LEU A 265 -20.59 11.34 -0.02
N ILE A 266 -20.35 10.94 -1.27
CA ILE A 266 -19.65 11.76 -2.27
C ILE A 266 -20.68 12.42 -3.21
N ARG A 267 -21.12 13.63 -2.84
CA ARG A 267 -22.06 14.49 -3.58
C ARG A 267 -21.36 15.74 -4.09
N THR A 268 -20.62 15.64 -5.18
CA THR A 268 -20.00 16.80 -5.81
C THR A 268 -20.51 16.96 -7.23
N GLU A 269 -20.35 18.15 -7.81
CA GLU A 269 -20.63 18.39 -9.23
C GLU A 269 -19.94 17.32 -10.11
N GLY A 270 -20.73 16.62 -10.92
CA GLY A 270 -20.27 15.54 -11.78
C GLY A 270 -20.31 14.14 -11.14
N SER A 271 -20.75 14.01 -9.88
CA SER A 271 -20.89 12.71 -9.20
C SER A 271 -22.27 12.05 -9.39
N GLU A 272 -23.25 12.74 -9.98
CA GLU A 272 -24.66 12.33 -10.05
C GLU A 272 -24.88 11.00 -10.77
N ASP A 273 -24.00 10.70 -11.74
CA ASP A 273 -24.02 9.48 -12.54
C ASP A 273 -22.84 8.54 -12.23
N LEU A 274 -21.97 8.90 -11.28
CA LEU A 274 -20.68 8.27 -11.11
C LEU A 274 -20.82 6.80 -10.70
N CYS A 275 -21.72 6.46 -9.77
CA CYS A 275 -22.03 5.08 -9.42
C CYS A 275 -22.39 4.22 -10.65
N ARG A 276 -23.31 4.71 -11.50
CA ARG A 276 -23.78 4.01 -12.70
C ARG A 276 -22.66 3.82 -13.71
N VAL A 277 -21.78 4.82 -13.86
CA VAL A 277 -20.66 4.80 -14.81
C VAL A 277 -19.54 3.91 -14.31
N LEU A 278 -19.22 3.96 -13.01
CA LEU A 278 -18.22 3.10 -12.37
C LEU A 278 -18.55 1.63 -12.59
N LYS A 279 -19.82 1.22 -12.47
CA LYS A 279 -20.27 -0.16 -12.74
C LYS A 279 -20.06 -0.62 -14.19
N LYS A 280 -19.86 0.31 -15.13
CA LYS A 280 -19.63 0.04 -16.56
C LYS A 280 -18.17 0.16 -16.98
N LEU A 281 -17.29 0.59 -16.08
CA LEU A 281 -15.87 0.68 -16.38
C LEU A 281 -15.26 -0.72 -16.62
N GLN A 282 -14.24 -0.76 -17.47
CA GLN A 282 -13.42 -1.96 -17.65
C GLN A 282 -12.41 -2.05 -16.50
N TRP A 283 -12.84 -2.68 -15.42
CA TRP A 283 -12.00 -2.94 -14.26
C TRP A 283 -10.96 -4.01 -14.54
N GLN A 284 -9.79 -3.84 -13.94
CA GLN A 284 -8.69 -4.79 -13.90
C GLN A 284 -8.30 -4.98 -12.42
N PHE A 285 -7.99 -6.21 -12.03
CA PHE A 285 -7.52 -6.48 -10.67
C PHE A 285 -6.00 -6.58 -10.65
N GLN A 286 -5.33 -5.51 -10.20
CA GLN A 286 -3.87 -5.41 -10.18
C GLN A 286 -3.40 -4.97 -8.80
N HIS A 287 -2.32 -5.58 -8.31
CA HIS A 287 -1.72 -5.24 -7.01
C HIS A 287 -2.73 -5.25 -5.83
N ASN A 288 -3.70 -6.16 -5.88
CA ASN A 288 -4.82 -6.26 -4.91
C ASN A 288 -5.79 -5.06 -4.91
N LEU A 289 -5.84 -4.31 -6.01
CA LEU A 289 -6.75 -3.19 -6.22
C LEU A 289 -7.58 -3.41 -7.47
N LEU A 290 -8.81 -2.90 -7.45
CA LEU A 290 -9.57 -2.69 -8.67
C LEU A 290 -9.12 -1.38 -9.31
N ILE A 291 -8.73 -1.43 -10.57
CA ILE A 291 -8.22 -0.28 -11.30
C ILE A 291 -8.93 -0.22 -12.65
N ALA A 292 -9.40 0.96 -13.03
CA ALA A 292 -9.95 1.19 -14.34
C ALA A 292 -9.26 2.39 -14.97
N MET A 293 -8.60 2.16 -16.11
CA MET A 293 -8.06 3.26 -16.92
C MET A 293 -9.21 4.02 -17.57
N LEU A 294 -9.24 5.33 -17.41
CA LEU A 294 -10.27 6.15 -18.04
C LEU A 294 -9.96 6.36 -19.52
N PRO A 295 -10.98 6.35 -20.40
CA PRO A 295 -10.80 6.72 -21.78
C PRO A 295 -10.35 8.19 -21.88
N SER A 296 -9.63 8.54 -22.94
CA SER A 296 -9.17 9.92 -23.18
C SER A 296 -10.32 10.92 -23.46
N ASP A 297 -11.55 10.44 -23.58
CA ASP A 297 -12.74 11.28 -23.74
C ASP A 297 -12.98 12.13 -22.48
N VAL A 298 -12.72 13.43 -22.59
CA VAL A 298 -12.95 14.42 -21.53
C VAL A 298 -14.41 14.55 -21.14
N ASN A 299 -15.34 14.08 -21.98
CA ASN A 299 -16.76 14.09 -21.67
C ASN A 299 -17.20 12.87 -20.84
N HIS A 300 -16.34 11.87 -20.68
CA HIS A 300 -16.62 10.73 -19.83
C HIS A 300 -16.92 11.20 -18.39
N PRO A 301 -18.00 10.76 -17.73
CA PRO A 301 -18.39 11.29 -16.41
C PRO A 301 -17.28 11.22 -15.35
N CYS A 302 -16.50 10.13 -15.29
CA CYS A 302 -15.36 10.03 -14.39
C CYS A 302 -14.23 11.04 -14.73
N GLN A 303 -13.99 11.33 -16.02
CA GLN A 303 -13.03 12.36 -16.44
C GLN A 303 -13.51 13.74 -16.00
N LYS A 304 -14.79 14.06 -16.23
CA LYS A 304 -15.40 15.32 -15.77
C LYS A 304 -15.28 15.49 -14.26
N PHE A 305 -15.58 14.45 -13.49
CA PHE A 305 -15.46 14.45 -12.03
C PHE A 305 -14.02 14.76 -11.56
N VAL A 306 -13.02 14.05 -12.08
CA VAL A 306 -11.62 14.29 -11.66
C VAL A 306 -11.14 15.67 -12.13
N ARG A 307 -11.43 16.05 -13.38
CA ARG A 307 -11.00 17.33 -13.95
C ARG A 307 -11.69 18.53 -13.32
N SER A 308 -12.95 18.41 -12.90
CA SER A 308 -13.65 19.50 -12.19
C SER A 308 -12.96 19.80 -10.86
N LEU A 309 -12.51 18.76 -10.14
CA LEU A 309 -11.75 18.91 -8.90
C LEU A 309 -10.36 19.51 -9.14
N LEU A 310 -9.65 19.04 -10.18
CA LEU A 310 -8.37 19.63 -10.56
C LEU A 310 -8.49 21.11 -10.94
N SER A 311 -9.58 21.49 -11.61
CA SER A 311 -9.82 22.87 -12.07
C SER A 311 -10.08 23.86 -10.94
N ARG A 312 -10.34 23.39 -9.71
CA ARG A 312 -10.47 24.25 -8.53
C ARG A 312 -9.14 24.89 -8.12
N ASP A 313 -8.03 24.26 -8.52
CA ASP A 313 -6.69 24.76 -8.32
C ASP A 313 -6.09 25.25 -9.64
N LYS A 314 -6.06 26.57 -9.80
CA LYS A 314 -5.56 27.23 -11.00
C LYS A 314 -4.06 27.02 -11.24
N ASN A 315 -3.32 26.58 -10.22
CA ASN A 315 -1.88 26.34 -10.32
C ASN A 315 -1.55 24.92 -10.81
N PHE A 316 -2.54 24.03 -10.91
CA PHE A 316 -2.33 22.67 -11.41
C PHE A 316 -2.39 22.63 -12.95
N ASP A 317 -1.26 22.34 -13.58
CA ASP A 317 -1.17 22.25 -15.04
C ASP A 317 -1.76 20.93 -15.57
N GLN A 318 -3.05 20.98 -15.92
CA GLN A 318 -3.77 19.83 -16.47
C GLN A 318 -3.28 19.39 -17.86
N SER A 319 -2.48 20.21 -18.57
CA SER A 319 -1.92 19.82 -19.88
C SER A 319 -0.86 18.73 -19.76
N ARG A 320 -0.27 18.57 -18.56
CA ARG A 320 0.73 17.53 -18.25
C ARG A 320 0.14 16.18 -17.87
N ILE A 321 -1.18 16.06 -17.80
CA ILE A 321 -1.86 14.80 -17.46
C ILE A 321 -1.62 13.80 -18.59
N ASP A 322 -0.94 12.70 -18.26
CA ASP A 322 -0.73 11.59 -19.16
C ASP A 322 -1.96 10.66 -19.17
N ARG A 323 -2.40 10.27 -17.97
CA ARG A 323 -3.51 9.33 -17.79
C ARG A 323 -4.19 9.50 -16.44
N ILE A 324 -5.46 9.11 -16.38
CA ILE A 324 -6.28 9.08 -15.17
C ILE A 324 -6.78 7.66 -14.95
N LEU A 325 -6.62 7.16 -13.73
CA LEU A 325 -7.09 5.85 -13.28
C LEU A 325 -8.16 6.05 -12.22
N MET A 326 -9.26 5.32 -12.29
CA MET A 326 -10.18 5.15 -11.16
C MET A 326 -9.72 4.00 -10.30
N ILE A 327 -9.79 4.19 -8.99
CA ILE A 327 -9.47 3.16 -8.00
C ILE A 327 -10.77 2.66 -7.40
N GLY A 328 -11.06 1.38 -7.61
CA GLY A 328 -12.14 0.67 -6.97
C GLY A 328 -11.70 0.31 -5.57
N SER A 329 -12.48 0.74 -4.59
CA SER A 329 -12.26 0.35 -3.20
C SER A 329 -12.86 -1.01 -2.96
N SER A 330 -12.20 -1.89 -2.20
CA SER A 330 -12.83 -3.15 -1.83
C SER A 330 -14.04 -2.93 -0.92
N GLY A 331 -15.01 -3.84 -0.93
CA GLY A 331 -16.23 -3.71 -0.13
C GLY A 331 -15.92 -3.69 1.36
N GLU A 332 -14.89 -4.41 1.80
CA GLU A 332 -14.39 -4.35 3.17
C GLU A 332 -13.79 -2.97 3.51
N THR A 333 -12.98 -2.41 2.63
CA THR A 333 -12.39 -1.07 2.80
C THR A 333 -13.46 0.01 2.84
N ALA A 334 -14.40 -0.03 1.89
CA ALA A 334 -15.53 0.89 1.82
C ALA A 334 -16.42 0.74 3.07
N ASN A 335 -16.77 -0.49 3.47
CA ASN A 335 -17.58 -0.72 4.67
C ASN A 335 -16.88 -0.24 5.94
N ALA A 336 -15.57 -0.46 6.08
CA ALA A 336 -14.80 0.05 7.22
C ALA A 336 -14.83 1.58 7.26
N PHE A 337 -14.59 2.23 6.12
CA PHE A 337 -14.69 3.69 5.98
C PHE A 337 -16.09 4.18 6.36
N MET A 338 -17.15 3.58 5.80
CA MET A 338 -18.54 3.93 6.08
C MET A 338 -18.92 3.70 7.54
N THR A 339 -18.49 2.59 8.13
CA THR A 339 -18.76 2.24 9.54
C THR A 339 -18.10 3.24 10.47
N LEU A 340 -16.83 3.57 10.23
CA LEU A 340 -16.11 4.59 11.00
C LEU A 340 -16.78 5.96 10.86
N HIS A 341 -17.12 6.36 9.63
CA HIS A 341 -17.82 7.62 9.39
C HIS A 341 -19.16 7.70 10.14
N LYS A 342 -19.95 6.62 10.10
CA LYS A 342 -21.24 6.52 10.80
C LYS A 342 -21.08 6.54 12.33
N HIS A 343 -20.15 5.75 12.86
CA HIS A 343 -19.89 5.70 14.30
C HIS A 343 -19.50 7.08 14.85
N GLU A 344 -18.69 7.84 14.10
CA GLU A 344 -18.32 9.20 14.48
C GLU A 344 -19.50 10.18 14.44
N ASN A 345 -20.41 10.02 13.47
CA ASN A 345 -21.65 10.80 13.41
C ASN A 345 -22.51 10.58 14.66
N GLU A 346 -22.67 9.32 15.08
CA GLU A 346 -23.44 8.96 16.28
C GLU A 346 -22.74 9.42 17.56
N GLY A 347 -21.41 9.23 17.65
CA GLY A 347 -20.60 9.65 18.79
C GLY A 347 -20.69 11.14 19.07
N ARG A 348 -20.71 11.98 18.04
CA ARG A 348 -20.83 13.45 18.16
C ARG A 348 -22.16 13.94 18.71
N GLN A 349 -23.25 13.26 18.37
CA GLN A 349 -24.56 13.57 18.97
C GLN A 349 -24.55 13.32 20.48
N SER A 350 -23.71 12.39 20.94
CA SER A 350 -23.62 11.98 22.35
C SER A 350 -22.48 12.64 23.14
N ASN A 351 -21.50 13.28 22.49
CA ASN A 351 -20.30 13.80 23.15
C ASN A 351 -19.88 15.18 22.62
N LEU A 352 -20.18 16.22 23.40
CA LEU A 352 -19.85 17.62 23.07
C LEU A 352 -18.32 17.86 22.95
N ASN A 353 -17.47 17.05 23.58
CA ASN A 353 -16.02 17.21 23.48
C ASN A 353 -15.46 16.81 22.10
N LEU A 354 -16.25 16.12 21.27
CA LEU A 354 -15.91 15.80 19.88
C LEU A 354 -16.33 16.91 18.91
N SER A 355 -17.01 17.96 19.39
CA SER A 355 -17.36 19.11 18.57
C SER A 355 -16.12 19.97 18.28
N VAL A 356 -16.07 20.57 17.10
CA VAL A 356 -15.01 21.52 16.75
C VAL A 356 -15.28 22.81 17.52
N ASN A 357 -14.54 23.04 18.60
CA ASN A 357 -14.49 24.36 19.23
C ASN A 357 -13.84 25.32 18.23
N VAL A 358 -14.60 26.33 17.81
CA VAL A 358 -14.08 27.38 16.94
C VAL A 358 -13.35 28.37 17.83
N ASP A 359 -12.03 28.44 17.68
CA ASP A 359 -11.23 29.48 18.34
C ASP A 359 -11.70 30.87 17.90
N THR A 360 -11.58 31.85 18.80
CA THR A 360 -12.16 33.18 18.62
C THR A 360 -11.38 34.08 17.66
N ASP A 361 -10.16 33.71 17.25
CA ASP A 361 -9.33 34.55 16.36
C ASP A 361 -9.75 34.48 14.89
N GLU A 362 -9.52 35.58 14.15
CA GLU A 362 -10.00 35.78 12.78
C GLU A 362 -9.37 34.79 11.78
N ASP A 363 -8.07 34.50 11.93
CA ASP A 363 -7.35 33.59 11.04
C ASP A 363 -7.85 32.14 11.21
N SER A 364 -8.08 31.70 12.45
CA SER A 364 -8.72 30.41 12.75
C SER A 364 -10.14 30.34 12.20
N GLN A 365 -10.96 31.39 12.37
CA GLN A 365 -12.30 31.43 11.77
C GLN A 365 -12.28 31.34 10.25
N SER A 366 -11.36 32.06 9.60
CA SER A 366 -11.18 32.05 8.15
C SER A 366 -10.77 30.68 7.63
N ALA A 367 -9.81 30.04 8.31
CA ALA A 367 -9.36 28.70 7.95
C ALA A 367 -10.44 27.63 8.19
N VAL A 368 -11.19 27.71 9.29
CA VAL A 368 -12.36 26.85 9.54
C VAL A 368 -13.41 27.04 8.44
N ARG A 369 -13.65 28.28 8.01
CA ARG A 369 -14.57 28.56 6.89
C ARG A 369 -14.07 27.93 5.59
N LYS A 370 -12.77 28.04 5.29
CA LYS A 370 -12.15 27.39 4.12
C LYS A 370 -12.30 25.87 4.18
N LEU A 371 -12.01 25.24 5.31
CA LEU A 371 -12.19 23.80 5.51
C LEU A 371 -13.67 23.40 5.32
N LYS A 372 -14.60 24.12 5.95
CA LYS A 372 -16.04 23.87 5.83
C LYS A 372 -16.54 23.98 4.38
N ASN A 373 -16.05 24.98 3.64
CA ASN A 373 -16.36 25.16 2.22
C ASN A 373 -15.73 24.07 1.34
N SER A 374 -14.78 23.30 1.85
CA SER A 374 -14.14 22.18 1.15
C SER A 374 -14.86 20.86 1.40
N PHE A 375 -15.84 20.82 2.30
CA PHE A 375 -16.67 19.64 2.51
C PHE A 375 -17.55 19.35 1.29
N VAL A 376 -17.69 18.07 0.98
CA VAL A 376 -18.43 17.59 -0.19
C VAL A 376 -19.91 18.00 -0.14
N ASP A 377 -20.53 18.02 1.05
CA ASP A 377 -21.93 18.41 1.25
C ASP A 377 -22.18 19.93 1.21
N GLY A 378 -21.18 20.74 0.84
CA GLY A 378 -21.33 22.16 0.54
C GLY A 378 -21.72 23.02 1.74
N GLY A 379 -21.54 22.54 2.97
CA GLY A 379 -21.86 23.31 4.19
C GLY A 379 -23.35 23.62 4.36
N GLY A 380 -24.25 22.76 3.85
CA GLY A 380 -25.70 22.91 3.97
C GLY A 380 -26.20 23.19 5.41
N PRO A 381 -27.36 23.84 5.56
CA PRO A 381 -27.59 24.93 6.51
C PRO A 381 -27.89 24.55 7.97
N ASP A 382 -27.49 23.36 8.43
CA ASP A 382 -27.68 23.03 9.85
C ASP A 382 -26.36 22.80 10.61
N PRO A 383 -25.71 23.87 11.11
CA PRO A 383 -24.60 23.77 12.04
C PRO A 383 -24.94 23.05 13.35
N THR A 384 -26.22 22.76 13.65
CA THR A 384 -26.63 21.95 14.81
C THR A 384 -26.54 20.44 14.55
N THR A 385 -26.36 20.00 13.30
CA THR A 385 -26.01 18.61 13.00
C THR A 385 -24.50 18.39 13.09
N LEU A 386 -24.01 18.13 14.31
CA LEU A 386 -22.65 17.67 14.55
C LEU A 386 -22.44 16.30 13.88
N ARG A 387 -21.95 16.30 12.65
CA ARG A 387 -21.65 15.10 11.86
C ARG A 387 -20.21 15.18 11.35
N ALA A 388 -19.53 14.04 11.28
CA ALA A 388 -18.35 13.84 10.45
C ALA A 388 -18.65 14.26 9.01
N ARG A 389 -17.64 14.81 8.33
CA ARG A 389 -17.75 15.36 6.98
C ARG A 389 -16.71 14.73 6.07
N ILE A 390 -16.99 14.71 4.79
CA ILE A 390 -16.04 14.25 3.79
C ILE A 390 -15.36 15.44 3.14
N VAL A 391 -14.03 15.41 3.09
CA VAL A 391 -13.21 16.27 2.24
C VAL A 391 -12.62 15.42 1.12
N LEU A 392 -12.52 15.99 -0.07
CA LEU A 392 -11.69 15.44 -1.14
C LEU A 392 -10.31 16.07 -1.07
N GLY A 393 -9.29 15.24 -0.84
CA GLY A 393 -7.90 15.68 -0.71
C GLY A 393 -6.98 14.91 -1.65
N TRP A 394 -5.82 15.50 -1.92
CA TRP A 394 -4.82 14.99 -2.85
C TRP A 394 -3.58 14.54 -2.10
N TYR A 395 -2.97 13.45 -2.56
CA TYR A 395 -1.71 12.94 -2.03
C TYR A 395 -0.71 12.76 -3.16
N GLY A 396 0.47 13.36 -3.04
CA GLY A 396 1.53 13.26 -4.04
C GLY A 396 2.45 12.08 -3.76
N THR A 397 2.77 11.29 -4.80
CA THR A 397 3.75 10.22 -4.70
C THR A 397 4.41 9.93 -6.05
N ALA A 398 5.52 9.20 -6.03
CA ALA A 398 6.16 8.70 -7.24
C ALA A 398 5.24 7.67 -7.93
N ALA A 399 5.17 7.68 -9.26
CA ALA A 399 4.25 6.80 -10.00
C ALA A 399 4.43 5.30 -9.66
N LYS A 400 5.67 4.87 -9.37
CA LYS A 400 5.99 3.49 -8.96
C LYS A 400 5.38 3.08 -7.61
N ASN A 401 5.05 4.03 -6.73
CA ASN A 401 4.52 3.77 -5.39
C ASN A 401 2.98 3.83 -5.33
N VAL A 402 2.31 4.25 -6.41
CA VAL A 402 0.86 4.50 -6.46
C VAL A 402 0.03 3.34 -5.91
N PHE A 403 0.31 2.12 -6.36
CA PHE A 403 -0.51 0.97 -5.99
C PHE A 403 -0.31 0.57 -4.53
N GLU A 404 0.91 0.69 -4.02
CA GLU A 404 1.20 0.45 -2.61
C GLU A 404 0.51 1.50 -1.73
N VAL A 405 0.55 2.79 -2.11
CA VAL A 405 -0.17 3.86 -1.42
C VAL A 405 -1.68 3.64 -1.45
N CYS A 406 -2.26 3.25 -2.59
CA CYS A 406 -3.70 2.99 -2.68
C CYS A 406 -4.13 1.75 -1.86
N ARG A 407 -3.30 0.70 -1.82
CA ARG A 407 -3.58 -0.56 -1.13
C ARG A 407 -3.40 -0.44 0.38
N ASP A 408 -2.23 0.06 0.80
CA ASP A 408 -1.79 0.07 2.19
C ASP A 408 -2.05 1.41 2.88
N ARG A 409 -2.54 2.39 2.10
CA ARG A 409 -2.78 3.79 2.48
C ARG A 409 -1.48 4.57 2.68
N PRO A 410 -1.54 5.91 2.74
CA PRO A 410 -0.35 6.74 2.90
C PRO A 410 0.54 6.43 4.12
N ARG A 411 0.06 5.67 5.13
CA ARG A 411 0.86 5.29 6.30
C ARG A 411 2.12 4.51 5.95
N ALA A 412 2.05 3.62 4.96
CA ALA A 412 3.18 2.80 4.58
C ALA A 412 4.40 3.63 4.12
N PHE A 413 4.16 4.89 3.74
CA PHE A 413 5.14 5.80 3.15
C PHE A 413 5.57 6.95 4.07
N HIS A 414 5.17 6.95 5.34
CA HIS A 414 5.51 8.04 6.27
C HIS A 414 7.02 8.29 6.46
N PHE A 415 7.88 7.31 6.17
CA PHE A 415 9.34 7.46 6.21
C PHE A 415 9.95 7.98 4.90
N THR A 416 9.22 7.86 3.79
CA THR A 416 9.65 8.25 2.44
C THR A 416 9.01 9.55 1.97
N ASP A 417 7.91 9.95 2.60
CA ASP A 417 7.30 11.25 2.38
C ASP A 417 8.29 12.33 2.84
N ALA A 418 8.54 13.32 1.98
CA ALA A 418 9.33 14.48 2.36
C ALA A 418 8.67 15.10 3.60
N GLY A 419 9.45 15.41 4.63
CA GLY A 419 8.90 15.76 5.95
C GLY A 419 8.02 17.00 5.92
N TYR A 420 6.79 16.88 6.41
CA TYR A 420 5.86 17.98 6.72
C TYR A 420 5.26 17.79 8.12
N PHE A 421 4.26 18.59 8.49
CA PHE A 421 3.85 18.85 9.88
C PHE A 421 3.44 17.59 10.66
N GLY A 422 4.37 17.10 11.47
CA GLY A 422 4.16 16.01 12.41
C GLY A 422 4.36 14.62 11.81
N SER A 423 3.72 13.64 12.43
CA SER A 423 3.91 12.20 12.15
C SER A 423 2.78 11.55 11.35
N GLY A 424 1.78 12.33 10.94
CA GLY A 424 0.61 11.82 10.23
C GLY A 424 0.89 11.70 8.73
N SER A 425 -0.06 11.11 8.00
CA SER A 425 -0.05 11.28 6.55
C SER A 425 -0.74 12.58 6.19
N TYR A 426 -0.09 13.36 5.34
CA TYR A 426 -0.63 14.61 4.84
C TYR A 426 -1.57 14.36 3.66
N PHE A 427 -2.50 15.27 3.45
CA PHE A 427 -3.29 15.42 2.25
C PHE A 427 -3.37 16.90 1.92
N ALA A 428 -3.28 17.27 0.65
CA ALA A 428 -3.46 18.62 0.19
C ALA A 428 -4.93 18.88 -0.21
N LEU A 429 -5.47 20.06 0.08
CA LEU A 429 -6.69 20.49 -0.62
C LEU A 429 -6.39 20.82 -2.09
N GLU A 430 -5.20 21.33 -2.37
CA GLU A 430 -4.75 21.74 -3.68
C GLU A 430 -3.88 20.65 -4.37
N PRO A 431 -4.25 20.14 -5.55
CA PRO A 431 -3.46 19.13 -6.27
C PRO A 431 -2.08 19.64 -6.69
N SER A 432 -1.90 20.94 -6.98
CA SER A 432 -0.58 21.51 -7.29
C SER A 432 0.37 21.48 -6.10
N TYR A 433 -0.17 21.59 -4.88
CA TYR A 433 0.61 21.42 -3.66
C TYR A 433 1.01 19.95 -3.50
N ALA A 434 0.07 19.00 -3.65
CA ALA A 434 0.39 17.57 -3.62
C ALA A 434 1.45 17.18 -4.66
N GLU A 435 1.36 17.69 -5.89
CA GLU A 435 2.32 17.37 -6.97
C GLU A 435 3.78 17.73 -6.61
N GLN A 436 3.98 18.80 -5.83
CA GLN A 436 5.31 19.23 -5.41
C GLN A 436 6.00 18.23 -4.48
N PHE A 437 5.24 17.32 -3.87
CA PHE A 437 5.73 16.35 -2.89
C PHE A 437 5.67 14.91 -3.37
N CYS A 438 5.65 14.68 -4.68
CA CYS A 438 5.73 13.34 -5.26
C CYS A 438 7.09 12.62 -5.04
N GLY A 439 7.97 13.14 -4.18
CA GLY A 439 9.27 12.55 -3.81
C GLY A 439 10.45 13.00 -4.69
N GLU A 440 11.66 12.57 -4.30
CA GLU A 440 12.92 12.84 -4.99
C GLU A 440 12.98 12.11 -6.34
N GLY A 441 12.39 12.74 -7.35
CA GLY A 441 12.43 12.38 -8.76
C GLY A 441 12.51 13.66 -9.59
N HIS A 442 13.68 14.31 -9.57
CA HIS A 442 13.93 15.56 -10.29
C HIS A 442 14.33 15.34 -11.75
N GLY A 443 14.30 14.10 -12.24
CA GLY A 443 14.48 13.82 -13.65
C GLY A 443 13.33 14.41 -14.47
N PRO A 444 13.59 15.13 -15.57
CA PRO A 444 12.55 15.67 -16.45
C PRO A 444 11.67 14.59 -17.12
N HIS A 445 12.00 13.31 -16.93
CA HIS A 445 11.33 12.15 -17.51
C HIS A 445 10.62 11.26 -16.48
N GLU A 446 10.70 11.55 -15.18
CA GLU A 446 10.08 10.69 -14.18
C GLU A 446 8.59 11.04 -14.01
N GLU A 447 7.75 10.02 -14.08
CA GLU A 447 6.30 10.16 -13.89
C GLU A 447 5.97 10.44 -12.43
N ARG A 448 5.11 11.43 -12.21
CA ARG A 448 4.58 11.79 -10.90
C ARG A 448 3.10 11.44 -10.83
N ALA A 449 2.61 11.12 -9.65
CA ALA A 449 1.21 10.80 -9.46
C ALA A 449 0.62 11.60 -8.30
N VAL A 450 -0.55 12.20 -8.53
CA VAL A 450 -1.39 12.72 -7.45
C VAL A 450 -2.62 11.83 -7.33
N ILE A 451 -2.90 11.40 -6.10
CA ILE A 451 -3.97 10.47 -5.78
C ILE A 451 -5.08 11.25 -5.09
N LEU A 452 -6.29 11.17 -5.62
CA LEU A 452 -7.49 11.72 -5.01
C LEU A 452 -8.02 10.75 -3.96
N PHE A 453 -8.21 11.23 -2.74
CA PHE A 453 -8.82 10.50 -1.63
C PHE A 453 -10.11 11.17 -1.17
N ALA A 454 -11.11 10.37 -0.77
CA ALA A 454 -12.13 10.84 0.15
C ALA A 454 -11.62 10.66 1.58
N ILE A 455 -11.73 11.71 2.39
CA ILE A 455 -11.21 11.77 3.74
C ILE A 455 -12.38 12.08 4.68
N SER A 456 -12.71 11.15 5.57
CA SER A 456 -13.69 11.36 6.63
C SER A 456 -13.06 12.12 7.79
N ILE A 457 -13.34 13.41 7.86
CA ILE A 457 -12.91 14.27 8.96
C ILE A 457 -13.99 14.19 10.03
N SER A 458 -13.67 13.63 11.20
CA SER A 458 -14.52 13.88 12.35
C SER A 458 -14.12 15.21 12.96
N GLN A 459 -12.94 15.34 13.55
CA GLN A 459 -12.49 16.54 14.24
C GLN A 459 -11.22 17.11 13.61
N ALA A 460 -11.23 18.42 13.36
CA ALA A 460 -10.04 19.13 12.89
C ALA A 460 -9.57 20.12 13.96
N LYS A 461 -8.27 20.11 14.27
CA LYS A 461 -7.61 21.22 14.97
C LYS A 461 -6.97 22.15 13.96
N MET A 462 -7.15 23.45 14.15
CA MET A 462 -6.45 24.47 13.37
C MET A 462 -5.02 24.68 13.87
N ILE A 463 -4.05 24.68 12.95
CA ILE A 463 -2.64 24.97 13.25
C ILE A 463 -2.25 26.23 12.47
N THR A 464 -2.54 27.39 13.04
CA THR A 464 -2.33 28.72 12.41
C THR A 464 -1.73 29.76 13.35
N LEU A 465 -1.63 29.45 14.64
CA LEU A 465 -1.30 30.44 15.65
C LEU A 465 0.22 30.70 15.71
N GLY A 466 0.61 31.98 15.76
CA GLY A 466 2.03 32.37 15.89
C GLY A 466 2.69 31.81 17.15
N ASN A 467 1.90 31.45 18.18
CA ASN A 467 2.40 30.79 19.38
C ASN A 467 2.91 29.35 19.12
N HIS A 468 2.53 28.72 18.01
CA HIS A 468 3.07 27.43 17.61
C HIS A 468 4.51 27.55 17.11
N TYR A 469 5.03 28.77 16.87
CA TYR A 469 6.42 29.04 16.51
C TYR A 469 7.29 29.47 17.68
N SER A 470 6.71 29.71 18.86
CA SER A 470 7.38 30.41 19.96
C SER A 470 7.84 29.49 21.11
N ASN A 471 7.89 28.18 20.90
CA ASN A 471 8.30 27.25 21.96
C ASN A 471 9.80 26.93 21.91
N ASP A 472 10.49 27.04 23.06
CA ASP A 472 11.89 26.66 23.31
C ASP A 472 12.23 25.18 22.98
N ARG A 473 11.23 24.39 22.58
CA ARG A 473 11.36 22.98 22.18
C ARG A 473 11.78 22.80 20.72
N VAL A 474 11.64 23.82 19.87
CA VAL A 474 12.02 23.71 18.46
C VAL A 474 13.53 23.90 18.36
N ARG A 475 14.26 22.81 18.08
CA ARG A 475 15.72 22.84 17.86
C ARG A 475 16.15 23.66 16.63
N PHE A 476 15.20 24.12 15.81
CA PHE A 476 15.43 24.84 14.57
C PHE A 476 14.61 26.13 14.58
N ASP A 477 15.30 27.29 14.63
CA ASP A 477 14.66 28.60 14.56
C ASP A 477 13.73 28.67 13.33
N GLY A 478 12.48 29.08 13.55
CA GLY A 478 11.52 29.33 12.47
C GLY A 478 10.66 28.16 12.03
N PHE A 479 10.79 26.97 12.63
CA PHE A 479 9.84 25.89 12.42
C PHE A 479 8.76 25.88 13.51
N SER A 480 7.56 25.40 13.19
CA SER A 480 6.53 25.25 14.24
C SER A 480 6.90 24.10 15.19
N GLU A 481 6.29 24.09 16.38
CA GLU A 481 6.46 23.03 17.39
C GLU A 481 6.04 21.63 16.90
N PHE A 482 5.38 21.58 15.75
CA PHE A 482 4.88 20.38 15.12
C PHE A 482 5.84 19.80 14.08
N TYR A 483 6.88 20.54 13.70
CA TYR A 483 7.90 20.06 12.79
C TYR A 483 8.89 19.14 13.50
N SER A 484 9.16 17.97 12.92
CA SER A 484 10.26 17.10 13.34
C SER A 484 11.33 17.06 12.26
N GLY A 485 12.54 17.53 12.59
CA GLY A 485 13.71 17.35 11.73
C GLY A 485 14.30 15.93 11.78
N ASP A 486 13.80 15.08 12.69
CA ASP A 486 14.18 13.67 12.79
C ASP A 486 13.04 12.80 12.27
N ARG A 487 13.32 12.06 11.19
CA ARG A 487 12.38 11.14 10.53
C ARG A 487 11.89 10.01 11.44
N ASN A 488 12.59 9.74 12.54
CA ASN A 488 12.20 8.73 13.52
C ASN A 488 11.38 9.29 14.69
N THR A 489 11.31 10.62 14.84
CA THR A 489 10.59 11.27 15.91
C THR A 489 9.21 11.70 15.43
N LEU A 490 8.18 10.99 15.89
CA LEU A 490 6.80 11.27 15.54
C LEU A 490 6.20 12.34 16.48
N ILE A 491 5.99 13.56 15.98
CA ILE A 491 5.29 14.61 16.74
C ILE A 491 3.78 14.51 16.49
N GLY A 492 3.06 13.97 17.46
CA GLY A 492 1.61 13.96 17.46
C GLY A 492 1.06 15.36 17.68
N LEU A 493 0.35 15.91 16.70
CA LEU A 493 -0.10 17.30 16.68
C LEU A 493 -1.03 17.63 17.87
N THR A 494 -2.05 16.82 18.18
CA THR A 494 -2.87 16.94 19.41
C THR A 494 -3.67 15.65 19.66
N ARG A 495 -3.82 15.25 20.93
CA ARG A 495 -4.66 14.08 21.31
C ARG A 495 -6.14 14.32 20.93
N GLN A 496 -6.86 13.24 20.62
CA GLN A 496 -8.30 13.25 20.27
C GLN A 496 -8.68 13.92 18.95
N HIS A 497 -7.72 14.47 18.20
CA HIS A 497 -7.97 15.02 16.87
C HIS A 497 -7.47 14.04 15.82
N ASP A 498 -8.38 13.57 14.99
CA ASP A 498 -8.09 12.65 13.88
C ASP A 498 -7.67 13.40 12.62
N ALA A 499 -7.87 14.71 12.55
CA ALA A 499 -7.32 15.57 11.51
C ALA A 499 -6.74 16.90 12.07
N HIS A 500 -5.79 17.46 11.34
CA HIS A 500 -5.19 18.77 11.58
C HIS A 500 -5.20 19.55 10.29
N PHE A 501 -5.80 20.73 10.31
CA PHE A 501 -5.87 21.59 9.13
C PHE A 501 -4.84 22.72 9.27
N ILE A 502 -3.94 22.79 8.29
CA ILE A 502 -2.72 23.58 8.36
C ILE A 502 -2.61 24.41 7.08
N PRO A 503 -2.96 25.71 7.14
CA PRO A 503 -2.66 26.63 6.05
C PRO A 503 -1.14 26.84 5.98
N VAL A 504 -0.56 26.72 4.80
CA VAL A 504 0.89 26.78 4.61
C VAL A 504 1.30 27.78 3.55
N LYS A 505 2.42 28.46 3.77
CA LYS A 505 3.05 29.39 2.83
C LYS A 505 4.46 28.92 2.52
N ASN A 506 4.85 28.96 1.24
CA ASN A 506 6.24 28.73 0.87
C ASN A 506 7.07 29.96 1.22
N TYR A 507 7.94 29.83 2.22
CA TYR A 507 8.86 30.89 2.63
C TYR A 507 10.23 30.80 1.93
N GLY A 508 10.53 29.68 1.26
CA GLY A 508 11.85 29.45 0.65
C GLY A 508 12.95 29.67 1.68
N CYS A 509 13.95 30.49 1.34
CA CYS A 509 15.04 30.81 2.28
C CYS A 509 14.76 32.07 3.14
N VAL A 510 13.50 32.47 3.31
CA VAL A 510 13.12 33.58 4.21
C VAL A 510 12.61 33.00 5.52
N HIS A 511 13.12 33.45 6.65
CA HIS A 511 12.64 32.97 7.96
C HIS A 511 11.19 33.44 8.21
N PRO A 512 10.25 32.55 8.60
CA PRO A 512 8.83 32.88 8.68
C PRO A 512 8.44 33.87 9.78
N VAL A 513 9.18 33.88 10.90
CA VAL A 513 8.97 34.84 12.01
C VAL A 513 9.76 36.14 11.84
N THR A 514 11.08 36.05 11.62
CA THR A 514 11.97 37.22 11.60
C THR A 514 12.04 37.92 10.24
N GLY A 515 11.60 37.28 9.16
CA GLY A 515 11.72 37.79 7.80
C GLY A 515 13.16 37.81 7.25
N VAL A 516 14.15 37.33 8.03
CA VAL A 516 15.55 37.32 7.64
C VAL A 516 15.79 36.31 6.53
N LYS A 517 16.47 36.73 5.45
CA LYS A 517 16.93 35.83 4.40
C LYS A 517 18.12 35.00 4.88
N SER A 518 18.00 33.68 4.79
CA SER A 518 19.09 32.73 4.95
C SER A 518 19.62 32.31 3.58
N ASN A 519 20.93 32.07 3.47
CA ASN A 519 21.53 31.51 2.26
C ASN A 519 21.73 29.99 2.36
N SER A 520 21.60 29.41 3.55
CA SER A 520 21.89 28.00 3.84
C SER A 520 20.67 27.20 4.28
N VAL A 521 19.61 27.89 4.75
CA VAL A 521 18.40 27.25 5.28
C VAL A 521 17.24 27.57 4.36
N ASN A 522 16.67 26.54 3.74
CA ASN A 522 15.39 26.60 3.06
C ASN A 522 14.31 26.15 4.06
N TYR A 523 13.49 27.09 4.50
CA TYR A 523 12.36 26.86 5.40
C TYR A 523 11.18 26.21 4.67
N SER A 524 11.16 26.21 3.34
CA SER A 524 10.12 25.57 2.53
C SER A 524 8.72 26.02 2.96
N TYR A 525 7.74 25.13 2.90
CA TYR A 525 6.38 25.37 3.35
C TYR A 525 6.28 25.38 4.88
N GLN A 526 5.86 26.51 5.42
CA GLN A 526 5.62 26.69 6.85
C GLN A 526 4.16 27.08 7.12
N ALA A 527 3.62 26.67 8.28
CA ALA A 527 2.27 27.02 8.72
C ALA A 527 2.14 28.54 8.82
N ALA A 528 1.07 29.11 8.28
CA ALA A 528 0.92 30.54 8.19
C ALA A 528 -0.53 30.94 8.51
N PRO A 529 -0.77 32.22 8.84
CA PRO A 529 -2.10 32.79 8.79
C PRO A 529 -2.79 32.47 7.46
N GLN A 530 -4.08 32.12 7.51
CA GLN A 530 -4.87 31.71 6.35
C GLN A 530 -4.81 32.71 5.19
N LYS A 531 -4.79 34.01 5.50
CA LYS A 531 -4.71 35.09 4.52
C LYS A 531 -3.41 35.13 3.71
N GLU A 532 -2.36 34.50 4.20
CA GLU A 532 -1.05 34.41 3.55
C GLU A 532 -0.75 33.02 2.98
N ALA A 533 -1.63 32.05 3.23
CA ALA A 533 -1.43 30.68 2.83
C ALA A 533 -1.46 30.54 1.30
N THR A 534 -0.50 29.76 0.79
CA THR A 534 -0.42 29.35 -0.60
C THR A 534 -1.12 28.01 -0.86
N ALA A 535 -1.27 27.17 0.17
CA ALA A 535 -1.93 25.88 0.12
C ALA A 535 -2.43 25.46 1.50
N HIS A 536 -3.15 24.34 1.57
CA HIS A 536 -3.67 23.78 2.80
C HIS A 536 -3.38 22.29 2.90
N GLU A 537 -2.89 21.91 4.08
CA GLU A 537 -2.59 20.54 4.44
C GLU A 537 -3.61 20.02 5.46
N ILE A 538 -4.08 18.80 5.25
CA ILE A 538 -4.90 18.02 6.16
C ILE A 538 -4.07 16.82 6.60
N VAL A 539 -3.62 16.82 7.84
CA VAL A 539 -2.89 15.69 8.42
C VAL A 539 -3.85 14.84 9.19
N ILE A 540 -3.95 13.53 8.91
CA ILE A 540 -4.87 12.64 9.65
C ILE A 540 -4.16 11.64 10.55
N GLY A 541 -4.75 11.36 11.71
CA GLY A 541 -4.28 10.41 12.70
C GLY A 541 -4.72 8.96 12.47
N SER A 542 -5.68 8.71 11.57
CA SER A 542 -6.11 7.36 11.20
C SER A 542 -6.39 7.22 9.71
N HIS A 543 -5.60 6.38 9.05
CA HIS A 543 -5.70 6.13 7.61
C HIS A 543 -6.93 5.30 7.24
N HIS A 544 -7.62 4.67 8.19
CA HIS A 544 -8.90 4.02 7.91
C HIS A 544 -10.01 5.02 7.54
N ARG A 545 -9.75 6.32 7.74
CA ARG A 545 -10.62 7.43 7.37
C ARG A 545 -10.36 7.96 5.97
N CYS A 546 -9.44 7.37 5.21
CA CYS A 546 -9.20 7.76 3.83
C CYS A 546 -9.36 6.57 2.88
N ILE A 547 -9.90 6.87 1.70
CA ILE A 547 -10.20 5.89 0.66
C ILE A 547 -9.83 6.48 -0.71
N PRO A 548 -8.96 5.82 -1.50
CA PRO A 548 -8.55 6.33 -2.79
C PRO A 548 -9.69 6.23 -3.80
N LEU A 549 -9.87 7.28 -4.60
CA LEU A 549 -10.91 7.37 -5.61
C LEU A 549 -10.32 7.35 -7.02
N ALA A 550 -9.24 8.09 -7.24
CA ALA A 550 -8.61 8.24 -8.54
C ALA A 550 -7.12 8.54 -8.42
N VAL A 551 -6.37 8.25 -9.49
CA VAL A 551 -4.95 8.60 -9.65
C VAL A 551 -4.81 9.41 -10.92
N VAL A 552 -4.11 10.53 -10.84
CA VAL A 552 -3.74 11.35 -12.00
C VAL A 552 -2.23 11.24 -12.15
N VAL A 553 -1.79 10.63 -13.24
CA VAL A 553 -0.37 10.54 -13.58
C VAL A 553 -0.02 11.73 -14.48
N VAL A 554 0.99 12.50 -14.08
CA VAL A 554 1.48 13.66 -14.81
C VAL A 554 2.92 13.42 -15.27
N ARG A 555 3.23 13.94 -16.47
CA ARG A 555 4.59 13.93 -17.01
C ARG A 555 5.45 14.95 -16.27
N GLY A 556 6.74 14.64 -16.05
CA GLY A 556 7.70 15.60 -15.50
C GLY A 556 7.71 16.90 -16.31
N ALA A 557 7.83 18.05 -15.63
CA ALA A 557 7.96 19.32 -16.33
C ALA A 557 9.25 19.31 -17.16
N SER A 558 9.17 19.56 -18.46
CA SER A 558 10.35 19.85 -19.26
C SER A 558 10.96 21.14 -18.71
N VAL A 559 12.19 21.08 -18.23
CA VAL A 559 12.93 22.29 -17.85
C VAL A 559 13.08 23.13 -19.11
N SER A 560 12.26 24.17 -19.25
CA SER A 560 12.49 25.20 -20.25
C SER A 560 13.78 25.90 -19.86
N THR A 561 14.85 25.72 -20.64
CA THR A 561 16.17 26.35 -20.45
C THR A 561 16.18 27.87 -20.64
N SER A 562 15.03 28.54 -20.50
CA SER A 562 14.84 29.96 -20.79
C SER A 562 14.54 30.74 -19.51
N THR A 563 15.47 30.79 -18.55
CA THR A 563 15.66 31.89 -17.57
C THR A 563 16.81 31.58 -16.60
N LEU A 564 17.99 31.26 -17.12
CA LEU A 564 19.24 31.48 -16.39
C LEU A 564 19.95 32.66 -17.05
N ASN A 565 19.65 33.86 -16.58
CA ASN A 565 20.50 35.02 -16.80
C ASN A 565 21.77 34.82 -15.96
N PRO A 566 22.97 34.72 -16.56
CA PRO A 566 24.22 34.68 -15.83
C PRO A 566 24.69 36.12 -15.65
N THR A 567 24.35 36.78 -14.55
CA THR A 567 25.10 37.97 -14.14
C THR A 567 26.25 37.53 -13.26
N GLY A 568 27.45 37.75 -13.79
CA GLY A 568 28.72 37.29 -13.29
C GLY A 568 29.10 37.76 -11.89
N GLY A 569 30.02 36.99 -11.32
CA GLY A 569 30.73 37.25 -10.08
C GLY A 569 31.91 36.28 -10.01
N GLU A 570 33.00 36.66 -10.66
CA GLU A 570 34.29 35.97 -10.75
C GLU A 570 34.97 35.68 -9.39
N LEU A 571 35.81 34.63 -9.42
CA LEU A 571 37.07 34.42 -8.64
C LEU A 571 36.89 34.20 -7.11
N SER A 572 37.52 33.26 -6.43
CA SER A 572 38.64 32.37 -6.74
C SER A 572 38.94 31.47 -5.53
N ARG A 573 39.55 30.29 -5.80
CA ARG A 573 40.63 29.63 -5.02
C ARG A 573 40.39 29.09 -3.60
N VAL A 574 40.71 27.78 -3.49
CA VAL A 574 41.46 27.07 -2.40
C VAL A 574 40.69 26.88 -1.09
N GLY A 575 40.64 25.70 -0.47
CA GLY A 575 41.34 24.45 -0.71
C GLY A 575 40.87 23.34 0.22
N ASN A 576 41.54 22.20 0.10
CA ASN A 576 41.43 20.99 0.90
C ASN A 576 41.20 21.26 2.39
N LEU A 577 40.19 20.59 2.95
CA LEU A 577 40.30 19.70 4.12
C LEU A 577 39.12 18.72 4.12
#